data_AF-A0A5M7B7X0-F1
#
_entry.id   AF-A0A5M7B7X0-F1
#
_cell.length_a   1.000
_cell.length_b   1.000
_cell.length_c   1.000
_cell.angle_alpha   90.00
_cell.angle_beta   90.00
_cell.angle_gamma   90.00
#
_symmetry.space_group_name_H-M   'P 1'
#
loop_
_entity.id
_entity.type
_entity.pdbx_description
1 polymer ?
#
loop_
_entity_poly.entity_id
_entity_poly.type
_entity_poly.pdbx_seq_one_letter_code
_entity_poly.pdbx_strand_id
1 'polypeptide(L)' 'MNTTQTQPLWVLRWLDGEEWGHLAVVAAPGNRPEFVEFVHRDPAFFTTLTPTSPRSPDGFREAWFTTPALVGA' A
#
# COMPACT_ATOMS: atom_id res chain seq x y z
N MET A 1 -9.88 -24.43 -19.03
CA MET A 1 -10.34 -23.44 -18.03
C MET A 1 -9.15 -22.52 -17.75
N ASN A 2 -9.15 -21.30 -18.28
CA ASN A 2 -8.07 -20.35 -17.97
C ASN A 2 -8.30 -19.83 -16.56
N THR A 3 -7.57 -20.36 -15.59
CA THR A 3 -7.43 -19.72 -14.28
C THR A 3 -6.53 -18.50 -14.47
N THR A 4 -7.11 -17.36 -14.82
CA THR A 4 -6.41 -16.08 -14.74
C THR A 4 -6.07 -15.87 -13.27
N GLN A 5 -4.88 -16.29 -12.85
CA GLN A 5 -4.39 -16.11 -11.50
C GLN A 5 -4.32 -14.61 -11.28
N THR A 6 -5.34 -14.08 -10.61
CA THR A 6 -5.45 -12.64 -10.37
C THR A 6 -4.50 -12.35 -9.23
N GLN A 7 -3.39 -11.66 -9.53
CA GLN A 7 -2.41 -11.33 -8.50
C GLN A 7 -3.07 -10.41 -7.47
N PRO A 8 -2.83 -10.63 -6.16
CA PRO A 8 -3.35 -9.75 -5.14
C PRO A 8 -2.78 -8.34 -5.34
N LEU A 9 -3.61 -7.34 -5.10
CA LEU A 9 -3.21 -5.93 -5.16
C LEU A 9 -3.06 -5.40 -3.75
N TRP A 10 -1.91 -4.82 -3.45
CA TRP A 10 -1.59 -4.31 -2.12
C TRP A 10 -1.65 -2.79 -2.11
N VAL A 11 -1.98 -2.23 -0.95
CA VAL A 11 -1.98 -0.79 -0.72
C VAL A 11 -1.29 -0.48 0.60
N LEU A 12 -0.29 0.39 0.56
CA LEU A 12 0.30 1.01 1.73
C LEU A 12 -0.26 2.41 1.87
N ARG A 13 -0.84 2.74 3.03
CA ARG A 13 -1.39 4.07 3.34
C ARG A 13 -0.57 4.73 4.45
N TRP A 14 -0.24 6.02 4.33
CA TRP A 14 0.50 6.76 5.36
C TRP A 14 0.13 8.25 5.36
N LEU A 15 0.53 8.97 6.40
CA LEU A 15 0.44 10.44 6.48
C LEU A 15 1.82 11.06 6.26
N ASP A 16 1.86 12.26 5.68
CA ASP A 16 3.11 12.99 5.46
C ASP A 16 3.86 13.25 6.77
N GLY A 17 5.13 12.84 6.83
CA GLY A 17 6.00 13.04 7.99
C GLY A 17 5.93 11.93 9.05
N GLU A 18 5.05 10.95 8.91
CA GLU A 18 4.95 9.81 9.83
C GLU A 18 5.94 8.68 9.48
N GLU A 19 6.35 7.93 10.51
CA GLU A 19 7.20 6.74 10.39
C GLU A 19 6.39 5.44 10.23
N TRP A 20 5.06 5.54 10.34
CA TRP A 20 4.15 4.40 10.31
C TRP A 20 3.19 4.48 9.13
N GLY A 21 3.00 3.33 8.48
CA GLY A 21 1.99 3.11 7.44
C GLY A 21 1.08 1.93 7.75
N HIS A 22 -0.07 1.88 7.08
CA HIS A 22 -1.06 0.82 7.18
C HIS A 22 -1.06 0.01 5.88
N LEU A 23 -0.65 -1.26 5.96
CA LEU A 23 -0.64 -2.18 4.83
C LEU A 23 -1.97 -2.95 4.76
N ALA A 24 -2.56 -2.98 3.56
CA ALA A 24 -3.73 -3.78 3.27
C ALA A 24 -3.61 -4.50 1.93
N VAL A 25 -4.41 -5.55 1.73
CA VAL A 25 -4.44 -6.36 0.51
C VAL A 25 -5.86 -6.50 -0.04
N VAL A 26 -5.98 -6.42 -1.36
CA VAL A 26 -7.19 -6.71 -2.13
C VAL A 26 -6.98 -8.07 -2.80
N ALA A 27 -7.58 -9.11 -2.23
CA ALA A 27 -7.39 -10.48 -2.69
C ALA A 27 -7.99 -10.77 -4.08
N ALA A 28 -9.02 -10.00 -4.47
CA ALA A 28 -9.66 -10.12 -5.78
C ALA A 28 -10.27 -8.77 -6.24
N PRO A 29 -10.41 -8.52 -7.55
CA PRO A 29 -10.99 -7.28 -8.06
C PRO A 29 -12.42 -7.06 -7.52
N GLY A 30 -12.68 -5.85 -7.02
CA GLY A 30 -13.96 -5.48 -6.43
C GLY A 30 -14.11 -5.83 -4.95
N ASN A 31 -13.18 -6.58 -4.35
CA ASN A 31 -13.15 -6.78 -2.91
C ASN A 31 -12.64 -5.52 -2.18
N ARG A 32 -13.00 -5.41 -0.91
CA ARG A 32 -12.46 -4.37 -0.03
C ARG A 32 -11.02 -4.72 0.38
N PRO A 33 -10.15 -3.71 0.59
CA PRO A 33 -8.85 -3.94 1.20
C PRO A 33 -8.99 -4.53 2.61
N GLU A 34 -8.25 -5.60 2.88
CA GLU A 34 -8.16 -6.25 4.19
C GLU A 34 -6.85 -5.84 4.86
N PHE A 35 -6.92 -5.44 6.14
CA PHE A 35 -5.75 -5.08 6.92
C PHE A 35 -4.77 -6.25 7.04
N VAL A 36 -3.49 -5.96 6.87
CA VAL A 36 -2.40 -6.93 7.04
C VAL A 36 -1.58 -6.57 8.27
N GLU A 37 -0.94 -5.41 8.28
CA GLU A 37 -0.07 -4.97 9.36
C GLU A 37 0.17 -3.46 9.35
N PHE A 38 0.74 -2.96 10.44
CA PHE A 38 1.38 -1.65 10.47
C PHE A 38 2.84 -1.79 10.08
N VAL A 39 3.29 -0.90 9.20
CA VAL A 39 4.64 -0.90 8.64
C VAL A 39 5.41 0.26 9.23
N HIS A 40 6.52 -0.03 9.91
CA HIS A 40 7.45 0.99 10.37
C HIS A 40 8.60 1.17 9.38
N ARG A 41 8.82 2.40 8.92
CA ARG A 41 9.92 2.77 8.02
C ARG A 41 10.39 4.19 8.32
N ASP A 42 11.64 4.46 7.94
CA ASP A 42 12.19 5.81 7.99
C ASP A 42 11.36 6.78 7.12
N PRO A 43 11.14 8.05 7.52
CA PRO A 43 10.39 9.03 6.73
C PRO A 43 10.89 9.22 5.29
N ALA A 44 12.17 8.99 5.02
CA ALA A 44 12.73 9.03 3.68
C ALA A 44 12.10 7.98 2.76
N PHE A 45 11.78 6.78 3.28
CA PHE A 45 11.07 5.75 2.51
C PHE A 45 9.73 6.28 1.98
N PHE A 46 8.90 6.85 2.84
CA PHE A 46 7.60 7.43 2.46
C PHE A 46 7.75 8.63 1.52
N THR A 47 8.82 9.42 1.70
CA THR A 47 9.16 10.53 0.79
C THR A 47 9.45 10.02 -0.63
N THR A 48 10.12 8.87 -0.80
CA THR A 48 10.36 8.30 -2.14
C THR A 48 9.09 7.82 -2.85
N LEU A 49 8.05 7.45 -2.11
CA LEU A 49 6.75 7.02 -2.65
C LEU A 49 5.83 8.19 -3.00
N THR A 50 6.05 9.35 -2.38
CA THR A 50 5.20 10.54 -2.48
C THR A 50 4.99 11.06 -3.92
N PRO A 51 5.99 11.09 -4.82
CA PRO A 51 5.80 11.60 -6.19
C PRO A 51 4.75 10.84 -7.00
N THR A 52 4.55 9.55 -6.73
CA THR A 52 3.58 8.70 -7.42
C THR A 52 2.29 8.46 -6.61
N SER A 53 2.22 9.01 -5.40
CA SER A 53 1.15 8.74 -4.44
C SER A 53 0.42 10.03 -4.09
N PRO A 54 -0.58 10.44 -4.88
CA PRO A 54 -1.36 11.64 -4.60
C PRO A 54 -2.07 11.52 -3.26
N ARG A 55 -2.34 12.68 -2.64
CA ARG A 55 -3.01 12.73 -1.33
C ARG A 55 -4.50 12.54 -1.51
N SER A 56 -5.06 11.58 -0.76
CA SER A 56 -6.48 11.31 -0.67
C SER A 56 -7.22 12.39 0.14
N PRO A 57 -8.55 12.53 -0.03
CA PRO A 57 -9.35 13.53 0.70
C PRO A 57 -9.33 13.38 2.22
N ASP A 58 -9.05 12.18 2.72
CA ASP A 58 -8.90 11.88 4.15
C ASP A 58 -7.50 12.18 4.69
N GLY A 59 -6.63 12.78 3.86
CA GLY A 59 -5.30 13.25 4.25
C GLY A 59 -4.19 12.21 4.10
N PHE A 60 -4.52 10.95 3.83
CA PHE A 60 -3.56 9.87 3.59
C PHE A 60 -2.99 9.91 2.18
N ARG A 61 -1.80 9.34 2.01
CA ARG A 61 -1.26 8.93 0.71
C ARG A 61 -1.38 7.44 0.56
N GLU A 62 -1.43 6.98 -0.69
CA GLU A 62 -1.57 5.56 -1.01
C GLU A 62 -0.58 5.17 -2.11
N ALA A 63 0.18 4.10 -1.87
CA ALA A 63 0.99 3.44 -2.87
C ALA A 63 0.40 2.05 -3.14
N TRP A 64 0.11 1.79 -4.41
CA TRP A 64 -0.46 0.53 -4.87
C TRP A 64 0.59 -0.32 -5.59
N PHE A 65 0.67 -1.62 -5.27
CA PHE A 65 1.68 -2.53 -5.81
C PHE A 65 1.18 -3.97 -5.86
N THR A 66 1.75 -4.79 -6.75
CA THR A 66 1.35 -6.20 -6.95
C THR A 66 2.18 -7.19 -6.13
N THR A 67 3.18 -6.70 -5.39
CA THR A 67 4.05 -7.53 -4.53
C THR A 67 4.41 -6.81 -3.23
N PRO A 68 4.27 -7.46 -2.06
CA PRO A 68 4.57 -6.83 -0.77
C PRO A 68 6.08 -6.68 -0.51
N ALA A 69 6.94 -7.20 -1.39
CA ALA A 69 8.40 -7.08 -1.27
C ALA A 69 8.90 -5.63 -1.19
N LEU A 70 8.11 -4.66 -1.68
CA LEU A 70 8.41 -3.23 -1.55
C LEU A 70 8.39 -2.75 -0.07
N VAL A 71 7.66 -3.47 0.77
CA VAL A 71 7.33 -3.10 2.16
C VAL A 71 8.04 -4.01 3.17
N GLY A 72 8.44 -5.23 2.77
CA GLY A 72 9.35 -6.08 3.55
C GLY A 72 10.80 -5.59 3.48
N ALA A 73 11.57 -5.79 4.54
CA ALA A 73 13.03 -5.76 4.54
C ALA A 73 13.51 -7.19 4.82
#